data_AF-A0A652L6R0-F1
#
_entry.id   AF-A0A652L6R0-F1
#
_cell.length_a   1.000
_cell.length_b   1.000
_cell.length_c   1.000
_cell.angle_alpha   90.00
_cell.angle_beta   90.00
_cell.angle_gamma   90.00
#
_symmetry.space_group_name_H-M   'P 1'
#
loop_
_entity.id
_entity.type
_entity.pdbx_description
1 polymer ?
#
loop_
_entity_poly.entity_id
_entity_poly.type
_entity_poly.pdbx_seq_one_letter_code
_entity_poly.pdbx_strand_id
1 'polypeptide(L)'
;MFELLPEVGLRLPDRAGTLRLGMDERAAQWAVATVADVRDGWVCGASWAFSARYRGLMLNVYGDTTGRRSRHQDTPGLAGIGLSRDPFTLTGPSACPVVLWGIDLFGYPTAEVSDALGEGLPPTLRLSGNGLYLTAVSVHAEPVPVES
;
A
#
# COMPACT_ATOMS: atom_id res chain seq x y z
N MET A 1 2.93 -9.16 10.53
CA MET A 1 2.21 -7.88 10.31
C MET A 1 2.79 -7.20 9.10
N PHE A 2 1.97 -6.42 8.41
CA PHE A 2 2.43 -5.40 7.49
C PHE A 2 2.55 -4.08 8.26
N GLU A 3 3.59 -3.30 8.02
CA GLU A 3 3.77 -2.00 8.66
C GLU A 3 3.93 -0.93 7.58
N LEU A 4 3.02 0.04 7.61
CA LEU A 4 3.01 1.19 6.73
C LEU A 4 4.07 2.18 7.22
N LEU A 5 4.95 2.57 6.31
CA LEU A 5 5.98 3.56 6.53
C LEU A 5 5.67 4.74 5.61
N PRO A 6 4.92 5.76 6.07
CA PRO A 6 4.62 6.92 5.25
C PRO A 6 5.87 7.48 4.56
N GLU A 7 5.73 7.90 3.30
CA GLU A 7 6.82 8.41 2.44
C GLU A 7 7.91 7.38 2.05
N VAL A 8 8.00 6.25 2.75
CA VAL A 8 8.99 5.20 2.47
C VAL A 8 8.38 4.03 1.71
N GLY A 9 7.21 3.54 2.12
CA GLY A 9 6.52 2.40 1.52
C GLY A 9 5.93 1.44 2.55
N LEU A 10 6.20 0.14 2.39
CA LEU A 10 5.59 -0.93 3.18
C LEU A 10 6.64 -1.93 3.68
N ARG A 11 6.71 -2.14 4.99
CA ARG A 11 7.48 -3.25 5.55
C ARG A 11 6.66 -4.53 5.47
N LEU A 12 7.26 -5.57 4.90
CA LEU A 12 6.66 -6.88 4.69
C LEU A 12 6.75 -7.74 5.98
N PRO A 13 5.84 -8.71 6.16
CA PRO A 13 5.85 -9.61 7.31
C PRO A 13 7.12 -10.47 7.37
N ASP A 14 7.32 -11.14 8.51
CA ASP A 14 8.35 -12.18 8.70
C ASP A 14 9.80 -11.75 8.37
N ARG A 15 10.08 -10.44 8.49
CA ARG A 15 11.39 -9.82 8.17
C ARG A 15 11.81 -9.96 6.70
N ALA A 16 10.84 -10.12 5.80
CA ALA A 16 11.05 -10.19 4.35
C ALA A 16 11.60 -8.91 3.70
N GLY A 17 11.70 -7.83 4.47
CA GLY A 17 12.26 -6.56 4.03
C GLY A 17 11.20 -5.46 3.86
N THR A 18 11.54 -4.47 3.04
CA THR A 18 10.69 -3.29 2.79
C THR A 18 10.49 -3.12 1.30
N LEU A 19 9.23 -3.08 0.90
CA LEU A 19 8.80 -2.64 -0.41
C LEU A 19 8.80 -1.10 -0.42
N ARG A 20 9.80 -0.49 -1.07
CA ARG A 20 10.03 0.96 -1.03
C ARG A 20 9.45 1.65 -2.25
N LEU A 21 8.86 2.81 -2.06
CA LEU A 21 8.49 3.69 -3.17
C LEU A 21 9.72 4.00 -4.03
N GLY A 22 9.54 4.07 -5.35
CA GLY A 22 10.61 4.25 -6.33
C GLY A 22 11.39 2.98 -6.71
N MET A 23 11.11 1.83 -6.10
CA MET A 23 11.72 0.55 -6.48
C MET A 23 11.27 0.10 -7.88
N ASP A 24 12.16 -0.50 -8.67
CA ASP A 24 11.78 -1.06 -9.98
C ASP A 24 10.86 -2.28 -9.83
N GLU A 25 10.17 -2.65 -10.92
CA GLU A 25 9.21 -3.75 -10.94
C GLU A 25 9.81 -5.06 -10.45
N ARG A 26 10.99 -5.43 -10.95
CA ARG A 26 11.62 -6.72 -10.64
C ARG A 26 11.99 -6.80 -9.16
N ALA A 27 12.62 -5.76 -8.63
CA ALA A 27 12.97 -5.69 -7.21
C ALA A 27 11.71 -5.72 -6.32
N ALA A 28 10.65 -5.02 -6.72
CA ALA A 28 9.37 -5.01 -6.00
C ALA A 28 8.71 -6.39 -5.99
N GLN A 29 8.62 -7.06 -7.15
CA GLN A 29 8.10 -8.42 -7.28
C GLN A 29 8.92 -9.40 -6.44
N TRP A 30 10.26 -9.31 -6.50
CA TRP A 30 11.12 -10.21 -5.72
C TRP A 30 10.92 -10.05 -4.22
N ALA A 31 10.80 -8.82 -3.72
CA ALA A 31 10.55 -8.57 -2.31
C ALA A 31 9.23 -9.23 -1.86
N VAL A 32 8.16 -9.09 -2.65
CA VAL A 32 6.84 -9.67 -2.33
C VAL A 32 6.81 -11.19 -2.51
N ALA A 33 7.52 -11.73 -3.50
CA ALA A 33 7.61 -13.17 -3.76
C ALA A 33 8.19 -13.97 -2.59
N THR A 34 8.93 -13.32 -1.68
CA THR A 34 9.42 -13.98 -0.45
C THR A 34 8.32 -14.29 0.57
N VAL A 35 7.16 -13.63 0.47
CA VAL A 35 6.06 -13.78 1.43
C VAL A 35 4.77 -14.29 0.81
N ALA A 36 4.53 -14.05 -0.48
CA ALA A 36 3.30 -14.42 -1.15
C ALA A 36 3.52 -14.65 -2.65
N ASP A 37 2.64 -15.47 -3.24
CA ASP A 37 2.61 -15.70 -4.69
C ASP A 37 2.22 -14.40 -5.42
N VAL A 38 3.11 -13.94 -6.31
CA VAL A 38 2.94 -12.71 -7.09
C VAL A 38 2.21 -13.04 -8.38
N ARG A 39 1.18 -12.25 -8.68
CA ARG A 39 0.38 -12.37 -9.89
C ARG A 39 0.33 -11.07 -10.64
N ASP A 40 0.43 -11.15 -11.96
CA ASP A 40 0.27 -9.99 -12.83
C ASP A 40 -1.06 -9.28 -12.54
N GLY A 41 -1.01 -7.96 -12.58
CA GLY A 41 -2.14 -7.08 -12.34
C GLY A 41 -2.22 -5.99 -13.39
N TRP A 42 -3.25 -5.16 -13.27
CA TRP A 42 -3.41 -4.01 -14.14
C TRP A 42 -4.00 -2.85 -13.34
N VAL A 43 -3.40 -1.67 -13.52
CA VAL A 43 -3.89 -0.40 -12.99
C VAL A 43 -3.88 0.60 -14.13
N CYS A 44 -4.99 1.30 -14.33
CA CYS A 44 -5.10 2.30 -15.39
C CYS A 44 -4.02 3.37 -15.23
N GLY A 45 -3.27 3.62 -16.30
CA GLY A 45 -2.22 4.61 -16.32
C GLY A 45 -0.91 4.19 -15.66
N ALA A 46 -0.81 2.99 -15.07
CA ALA A 46 0.45 2.41 -14.62
C ALA A 46 1.09 1.59 -15.75
N SER A 47 2.42 1.64 -15.84
CA SER A 47 3.19 0.83 -16.79
C SER A 47 3.27 -0.63 -16.36
N TRP A 48 3.29 -0.89 -15.05
CA TRP A 48 3.27 -2.23 -14.48
C TRP A 48 2.46 -2.26 -13.19
N ALA A 49 1.87 -3.42 -12.92
CA ALA A 49 1.15 -3.69 -11.69
C ALA A 49 1.17 -5.19 -11.40
N PHE A 50 1.15 -5.53 -10.11
CA PHE A 50 0.97 -6.90 -9.66
C PHE A 50 0.17 -6.94 -8.36
N SER A 51 -0.32 -8.11 -8.03
CA SER A 51 -1.03 -8.39 -6.79
C SER A 51 -0.48 -9.62 -6.10
N ALA A 52 -0.68 -9.70 -4.79
CA ALA A 52 -0.35 -10.88 -4.01
C ALA A 52 -1.37 -11.07 -2.89
N ARG A 53 -1.70 -12.31 -2.56
CA ARG A 53 -2.59 -12.64 -1.43
C ARG A 53 -1.77 -13.16 -0.26
N TYR A 54 -2.00 -12.60 0.92
CA TYR A 54 -1.36 -13.04 2.16
C TYR A 54 -2.35 -13.04 3.32
N ARG A 55 -2.65 -14.22 3.87
CA ARG A 55 -3.48 -14.39 5.09
C ARG A 55 -4.76 -13.55 5.13
N GLY A 56 -5.56 -13.59 4.06
CA GLY A 56 -6.83 -12.84 3.97
C GLY A 56 -6.66 -11.35 3.61
N LEU A 57 -5.45 -10.93 3.24
CA LEU A 57 -5.19 -9.62 2.67
C LEU A 57 -4.82 -9.75 1.19
N MET A 58 -5.20 -8.75 0.42
CA MET A 58 -4.74 -8.50 -0.93
C MET A 58 -3.80 -7.30 -0.92
N LEU A 59 -2.58 -7.53 -1.37
CA LEU A 59 -1.58 -6.51 -1.66
C LEU A 59 -1.67 -6.19 -3.15
N ASN A 60 -1.86 -4.92 -3.50
CA ASN A 60 -1.82 -4.42 -4.86
C ASN A 60 -0.67 -3.43 -4.98
N VAL A 61 0.19 -3.61 -5.97
CA VAL A 61 1.40 -2.83 -6.17
C VAL A 61 1.43 -2.37 -7.61
N TYR A 62 1.73 -1.10 -7.84
CA TYR A 62 1.84 -0.59 -9.20
C TYR A 62 2.91 0.49 -9.31
N GLY A 63 3.52 0.57 -10.48
CA GLY A 63 4.58 1.53 -10.74
C GLY A 63 4.48 2.21 -12.10
N ASP A 64 5.18 3.34 -12.13
CA ASP A 64 5.35 4.29 -13.22
C ASP A 64 4.06 4.67 -13.96
N THR A 65 3.47 5.78 -13.51
CA THR A 65 2.37 6.44 -14.20
C THR A 65 2.90 7.54 -15.13
N THR A 66 2.99 7.25 -16.43
CA THR A 66 3.31 8.24 -17.46
C THR A 66 2.31 9.40 -17.42
N GLY A 67 2.78 10.58 -16.98
CA GLY A 67 1.93 11.75 -16.74
C GLY A 67 2.58 12.91 -15.97
N ARG A 68 3.83 12.80 -15.53
CA ARG A 68 4.61 13.96 -15.05
C ARG A 68 5.11 14.73 -16.27
N ARG A 69 4.55 15.91 -16.54
CA ARG A 69 4.93 16.78 -17.66
C ARG A 69 6.30 17.45 -17.48
N SER A 70 7.36 16.68 -17.19
CA SER A 70 8.70 17.22 -17.01
C SER A 70 9.70 16.50 -17.91
N ARG A 71 10.47 17.31 -18.63
CA ARG A 71 11.34 16.92 -19.75
C ARG A 71 12.70 16.39 -19.31
N HIS A 72 12.83 15.84 -18.10
CA HIS A 72 14.07 15.25 -17.57
C HIS A 72 13.74 13.93 -16.86
N GLN A 73 14.62 12.95 -17.01
CA GLN A 73 14.45 11.54 -16.64
C GLN A 73 13.92 11.34 -15.20
N ASP A 74 12.60 11.22 -15.04
CA ASP A 74 12.00 10.59 -13.88
C ASP A 74 12.46 9.13 -13.88
N THR A 75 13.08 8.66 -12.80
CA THR A 75 13.38 7.22 -12.70
C THR A 75 12.05 6.50 -12.45
N PRO A 76 11.58 5.63 -13.37
CA PRO A 76 10.32 4.90 -13.22
C PRO A 76 10.45 3.92 -12.06
N GLY A 77 9.44 3.90 -11.18
CA GLY A 77 9.47 3.05 -10.01
C GLY A 77 8.11 2.92 -9.34
N LEU A 78 8.07 2.14 -8.27
CA LEU A 78 6.89 1.86 -7.47
C LEU A 78 6.23 3.17 -7.01
N ALA A 79 5.02 3.41 -7.51
CA ALA A 79 4.27 4.65 -7.30
C ALA A 79 3.17 4.50 -6.24
N GLY A 80 2.61 3.30 -6.07
CA GLY A 80 1.57 3.06 -5.08
C GLY A 80 1.51 1.62 -4.59
N ILE A 81 1.18 1.50 -3.30
CA ILE A 81 1.00 0.24 -2.58
C ILE A 81 -0.37 0.29 -1.91
N GLY A 82 -1.23 -0.69 -2.19
CA GLY A 82 -2.52 -0.85 -1.55
C GLY A 82 -2.60 -2.16 -0.79
N LEU A 83 -3.11 -2.11 0.43
CA LEU A 83 -3.52 -3.28 1.20
C LEU A 83 -5.01 -3.22 1.38
N SER A 84 -5.71 -4.28 1.01
CA SER A 84 -7.12 -4.45 1.30
C SER A 84 -7.38 -5.80 1.94
N ARG A 85 -8.47 -5.90 2.68
CA ARG A 85 -9.02 -7.19 3.05
C ARG A 85 -9.45 -7.94 1.80
N ASP A 86 -9.30 -9.25 1.83
CA ASP A 86 -9.93 -10.10 0.84
C ASP A 86 -11.47 -9.96 0.97
N PRO A 87 -12.24 -9.89 -0.14
CA PRO A 87 -13.69 -9.75 -0.10
C PRO A 87 -14.41 -10.83 0.72
N PHE A 88 -13.80 -12.00 0.90
CA PHE A 88 -14.37 -13.08 1.71
C PHE A 88 -14.05 -12.96 3.21
N THR A 89 -13.23 -11.99 3.62
CA THR A 89 -12.78 -11.79 5.01
C THR A 89 -13.05 -10.35 5.50
N LEU A 90 -14.18 -9.78 5.09
CA LEU A 90 -14.57 -8.39 5.39
C LEU A 90 -15.16 -8.18 6.80
N THR A 91 -15.41 -9.25 7.56
CA THR A 91 -15.99 -9.16 8.91
C THR A 91 -14.98 -9.53 9.99
N GLY A 92 -14.93 -8.72 11.06
CA GLY A 92 -14.04 -8.94 12.21
C GLY A 92 -12.57 -8.54 11.97
N PRO A 93 -11.68 -8.78 12.96
CA PRO A 93 -10.27 -8.42 12.86
C PRO A 93 -9.55 -9.22 11.77
N SER A 94 -8.57 -8.58 11.11
CA SER A 94 -7.73 -9.26 10.11
C SER A 94 -6.84 -10.32 10.75
N ALA A 95 -6.60 -11.44 10.06
CA ALA A 95 -5.66 -12.48 10.51
C ALA A 95 -4.18 -12.04 10.46
N CYS A 96 -3.87 -10.96 9.73
CA CYS A 96 -2.57 -10.30 9.74
C CYS A 96 -2.76 -8.81 10.02
N PRO A 97 -2.15 -8.26 11.08
CA PRO A 97 -2.24 -6.84 11.39
C PRO A 97 -1.65 -5.98 10.26
N VAL A 98 -2.31 -4.85 9.98
CA VAL A 98 -1.82 -3.79 9.08
C VAL A 98 -1.63 -2.55 9.92
N VAL A 99 -0.37 -2.23 10.20
CA VAL A 99 0.00 -1.31 11.28
C VAL A 99 0.46 0.02 10.72
N LEU A 100 -0.04 1.11 11.29
CA LEU A 100 0.47 2.47 11.11
C LEU A 100 0.76 3.07 12.49
N TRP A 101 1.99 3.49 12.74
CA TRP A 101 2.42 4.07 14.03
C TRP A 101 2.04 3.22 15.26
N GLY A 102 2.07 1.90 15.11
CA GLY A 102 1.71 0.95 16.17
C GLY A 102 0.21 0.63 16.27
N ILE A 103 -0.65 1.28 15.49
CA ILE A 103 -2.10 1.06 15.46
C ILE A 103 -2.45 0.04 14.37
N ASP A 104 -3.13 -1.05 14.73
CA ASP A 104 -3.66 -2.02 13.76
C ASP A 104 -4.93 -1.50 13.09
N LEU A 105 -4.78 -1.03 11.85
CA LEU A 105 -5.84 -0.40 11.07
C LEU A 105 -7.00 -1.36 10.78
N PHE A 106 -6.73 -2.67 10.69
CA PHE A 106 -7.72 -3.70 10.38
C PHE A 106 -8.06 -4.57 11.61
N GLY A 107 -7.65 -4.15 12.80
CA GLY A 107 -7.98 -4.85 14.05
C GLY A 107 -9.30 -4.38 14.67
N TYR A 108 -9.65 -3.10 14.49
CA TYR A 108 -10.68 -2.42 15.28
C TYR A 108 -11.70 -1.67 14.39
N PRO A 109 -12.88 -1.31 14.93
CA PRO A 109 -13.85 -0.48 14.22
C PRO A 109 -13.25 0.84 13.73
N THR A 110 -13.75 1.35 12.60
CA THR A 110 -13.25 2.58 11.97
C THR A 110 -13.22 3.76 12.94
N ALA A 111 -14.24 3.92 13.79
CA ALA A 111 -14.32 5.02 14.74
C ALA A 111 -13.16 5.00 15.75
N GLU A 112 -12.82 3.83 16.28
CA GLU A 112 -11.73 3.66 17.25
C GLU A 112 -10.36 3.90 16.61
N VAL A 113 -10.17 3.39 15.39
CA VAL A 113 -8.92 3.60 14.64
C VAL A 113 -8.74 5.07 14.29
N SER A 114 -9.78 5.74 13.80
CA SER A 114 -9.73 7.16 13.46
C SER A 114 -9.45 8.03 14.68
N ASP A 115 -10.05 7.73 15.83
CA ASP A 115 -9.80 8.44 17.08
C ASP A 115 -8.33 8.27 17.52
N ALA A 116 -7.78 7.06 17.43
CA ALA A 116 -6.40 6.77 17.78
C ALA A 116 -5.38 7.44 16.82
N LEU A 117 -5.71 7.57 15.53
CA LEU A 117 -4.86 8.23 14.54
C LEU A 117 -4.91 9.76 14.64
N GLY A 118 -6.04 10.30 15.10
CA GLY A 118 -6.31 11.74 15.10
C GLY A 118 -6.38 12.36 13.70
N GLU A 119 -6.23 13.67 13.61
CA GLU A 119 -6.40 14.47 12.37
C GLU A 119 -5.16 14.43 11.45
N GLY A 120 -4.09 13.74 11.84
CA GLY A 120 -2.74 13.93 11.27
C GLY A 120 -2.33 12.93 10.19
N LEU A 121 -3.22 12.47 9.31
CA LEU A 121 -2.82 11.50 8.28
C LEU A 121 -1.89 12.11 7.21
N PRO A 122 -0.81 11.42 6.82
CA PRO A 122 0.05 11.88 5.75
C PRO A 122 -0.73 12.03 4.44
N PRO A 123 -0.44 13.05 3.61
CA PRO A 123 -1.17 13.30 2.36
C PRO A 123 -0.97 12.20 1.32
N THR A 124 0.03 11.33 1.50
CA THR A 124 0.31 10.15 0.69
C THR A 124 -0.52 8.93 1.06
N LEU A 125 -1.23 8.96 2.19
CA LEU A 125 -1.98 7.85 2.72
C LEU A 125 -3.48 8.04 2.50
N ARG A 126 -4.17 6.97 2.09
CA ARG A 126 -5.64 6.96 1.97
C ARG A 126 -6.18 5.75 2.72
N LEU A 127 -7.21 5.98 3.52
CA LEU A 127 -7.95 4.95 4.22
C LEU A 127 -9.34 4.82 3.59
N SER A 128 -9.87 3.60 3.51
CA SER A 128 -11.26 3.37 3.16
C SER A 128 -11.84 2.18 3.92
N GLY A 129 -13.15 2.18 4.05
CA GLY A 129 -13.88 1.21 4.86
C GLY A 129 -15.34 1.09 4.44
N ASN A 130 -16.05 0.16 5.08
CA ASN A 130 -17.48 -0.10 4.84
C ASN A 130 -18.40 0.62 5.85
N GLY A 131 -17.86 1.60 6.59
CA GLY A 131 -18.56 2.31 7.67
C GLY A 131 -18.37 1.68 9.05
N LEU A 132 -18.14 0.38 9.16
CA LEU A 132 -17.89 -0.31 10.43
C LEU A 132 -16.40 -0.55 10.68
N TYR A 133 -15.70 -1.04 9.65
CA TYR A 133 -14.26 -1.32 9.70
C TYR A 133 -13.55 -0.70 8.51
N LEU A 134 -12.28 -0.35 8.70
CA LEU A 134 -11.38 -0.13 7.59
C LEU A 134 -11.15 -1.45 6.86
N THR A 135 -11.24 -1.38 5.53
CA THR A 135 -11.12 -2.53 4.64
C THR A 135 -10.00 -2.34 3.64
N ALA A 136 -9.52 -1.12 3.44
CA ALA A 136 -8.36 -0.84 2.60
C ALA A 136 -7.56 0.38 3.08
N VAL A 137 -6.27 0.35 2.77
CA VAL A 137 -5.32 1.44 2.94
C VAL A 137 -4.38 1.48 1.74
N SER A 138 -4.04 2.66 1.27
CA SER A 138 -3.02 2.83 0.24
C SER A 138 -2.02 3.91 0.62
N VAL A 139 -0.78 3.70 0.17
CA VAL A 139 0.34 4.63 0.29
C VAL A 139 0.85 4.92 -1.12
N HIS A 140 1.01 6.20 -1.42
CA HIS A 140 1.44 6.69 -2.73
C HIS A 140 2.72 7.50 -2.61
N ALA A 141 3.54 7.50 -3.65
CA ALA A 141 4.60 8.50 -3.78
C ALA A 141 3.97 9.90 -3.88
N GLU A 142 4.62 10.91 -3.30
CA GLU A 142 4.14 12.28 -3.43
C GLU A 142 4.09 12.71 -4.91
N PRO A 143 3.09 13.52 -5.30
CA PRO A 143 3.14 14.23 -6.56
C PRO A 143 4.32 15.21 -6.51
N VAL A 144 5.25 15.12 -7.45
CA VAL A 144 6.28 16.15 -7.60
C VAL A 144 5.58 17.44 -8.03
N PRO A 145 5.70 18.55 -7.29
CA PRO A 145 5.12 19.83 -7.69
C PRO A 145 5.68 20.24 -9.06
N VAL A 146 4.78 20.64 -9.97
CA VAL A 146 5.19 21.24 -11.24
C VAL A 146 5.52 22.70 -10.96
N GLU A 147 6.81 23.05 -10.92
CA GLU A 147 7.20 24.46 -11.04
C GLU A 147 6.72 24.95 -12.41
N SER A 148 5.90 25.99 -12.40
CA SER A 148 5.27 26.59 -13.59
C SER A 148 6.19 27.59 -14.28
#